data_AF-A0A7L4PFF2-F1
#
_entry.id   AF-A0A7L4PFF2-F1
#
_cell.length_a   1.000
_cell.length_b   1.000
_cell.length_c   1.000
_cell.angle_alpha   90.00
_cell.angle_beta   90.00
_cell.angle_gamma   90.00
#
_symmetry.space_group_name_H-M   'P 1'
#
loop_
_entity.id
_entity.type
_entity.pdbx_description
1 polymer ?
#
loop_
_entity_poly.entity_id
_entity_poly.type
_entity_poly.pdbx_seq_one_letter_code
_entity_poly.pdbx_strand_id
1 'polypeptide(L)' 'LETSAAFGHLFSNYQVGALDRDSIQDAAEKSNAEYAYFDRKSLRSPDKKKIAQVLADLGIELLREKEINGRFPGPSES' A
#
# COMPACT_ATOMS: atom_id res chain seq x y z
N LEU A 1 5.14 12.92 3.11
CA LEU A 1 5.37 12.36 1.77
C LEU A 1 5.07 13.47 0.77
N GLU A 2 6.07 13.97 0.08
CA GLU A 2 5.91 14.92 -1.03
C GLU A 2 6.32 14.16 -2.29
N THR A 3 5.39 13.39 -2.84
CA THR A 3 5.60 12.42 -3.91
C THR A 3 4.48 12.61 -4.92
N SER A 4 4.75 12.41 -6.21
CA SER A 4 3.71 12.54 -7.26
C SER A 4 2.77 11.34 -7.36
N ALA A 5 2.82 10.39 -6.42
CA ALA A 5 1.96 9.23 -6.39
C ALA A 5 0.54 9.59 -5.91
N ALA A 6 -0.47 9.19 -6.67
CA ALA A 6 -1.85 9.22 -6.24
C ALA A 6 -2.17 7.95 -5.42
N PHE A 7 -2.76 8.12 -4.24
CA PHE A 7 -3.20 6.99 -3.41
C PHE A 7 -4.65 6.66 -3.72
N GLY A 8 -4.92 5.41 -4.11
CA GLY A 8 -6.26 4.93 -4.44
C GLY A 8 -7.13 4.69 -3.20
N HIS A 9 -6.74 3.71 -2.36
CA HIS A 9 -7.42 3.38 -1.12
C HIS A 9 -6.46 3.43 0.06
N LEU A 10 -6.92 3.99 1.18
CA LEU A 10 -6.17 4.06 2.43
C LEU A 10 -6.93 3.33 3.53
N PHE A 11 -6.25 2.43 4.22
CA PHE A 11 -6.80 1.69 5.34
C PHE A 11 -6.19 2.18 6.65
N SER A 12 -7.04 2.56 7.59
CA SER A 12 -6.60 2.94 8.94
C SER A 12 -6.12 1.72 9.71
N ASN A 13 -5.22 1.93 10.67
CA ASN A 13 -4.58 0.83 11.42
C ASN A 13 -5.57 -0.09 12.16
N TYR A 14 -6.70 0.45 12.62
CA TYR A 14 -7.74 -0.34 13.29
C TYR A 14 -8.51 -1.26 12.34
N GLN A 15 -8.55 -0.93 11.03
CA GLN A 15 -9.24 -1.72 10.01
C GLN A 15 -8.37 -2.88 9.52
N VAL A 16 -7.04 -2.73 9.61
CA VAL A 16 -6.04 -3.71 9.16
C VAL A 16 -6.28 -5.11 9.69
N GLY A 17 -6.63 -5.25 10.98
CA GLY A 17 -6.89 -6.57 11.58
C GLY A 17 -8.17 -7.24 11.07
N ALA A 18 -9.09 -6.46 10.49
CA ALA A 18 -10.32 -6.94 9.87
C ALA A 18 -10.20 -7.07 8.33
N LEU A 19 -9.05 -6.69 7.75
CA LEU A 19 -8.84 -6.86 6.31
C LEU A 19 -8.72 -8.34 5.98
N ASP A 20 -9.60 -8.77 5.09
CA ASP A 20 -9.51 -10.06 4.43
C ASP A 20 -9.15 -9.89 2.95
N ARG A 21 -8.86 -11.02 2.30
CA ARG A 21 -8.44 -11.07 0.90
C ARG A 21 -9.42 -10.34 0.00
N ASP A 22 -10.72 -10.56 0.23
CA ASP A 22 -11.80 -9.98 -0.57
C ASP A 22 -11.81 -8.45 -0.51
N SER A 23 -11.61 -7.88 0.69
CA SER A 23 -11.56 -6.42 0.88
C SER A 23 -10.33 -5.78 0.22
N ILE A 24 -9.18 -6.48 0.27
CA ILE A 24 -7.94 -6.01 -0.35
C ILE A 24 -8.08 -6.06 -1.88
N GLN A 25 -8.65 -7.15 -2.39
CA GLN A 25 -8.92 -7.35 -3.81
C GLN A 25 -9.88 -6.29 -4.34
N ASP A 26 -11.04 -6.10 -3.71
CA ASP A 26 -12.04 -5.10 -4.12
C ASP A 26 -11.45 -3.68 -4.18
N ALA A 27 -10.64 -3.32 -3.17
CA ALA A 27 -9.97 -2.02 -3.16
C ALA A 27 -8.93 -1.89 -4.27
N ALA A 28 -8.16 -2.94 -4.55
CA ALA A 28 -7.18 -2.96 -5.62
C ALA A 28 -7.84 -2.82 -6.99
N GLU A 29 -8.91 -3.57 -7.25
CA GLU A 29 -9.67 -3.51 -8.51
C GLU A 29 -10.30 -2.14 -8.73
N LYS A 30 -10.94 -1.56 -7.69
CA LYS A 30 -11.58 -0.24 -7.78
C LYS A 30 -10.59 0.90 -8.00
N SER A 31 -9.37 0.76 -7.50
CA SER A 31 -8.31 1.77 -7.67
C SER A 31 -7.35 1.49 -8.81
N ASN A 32 -7.50 0.35 -9.50
CA ASN A 32 -6.54 -0.16 -10.47
C ASN A 32 -5.09 -0.10 -9.93
N ALA A 33 -4.92 -0.53 -8.68
CA ALA A 33 -3.66 -0.37 -7.95
C ALA A 33 -2.60 -1.36 -8.44
N GLU A 34 -1.49 -0.83 -8.95
CA GLU A 34 -0.30 -1.62 -9.31
C GLU A 34 0.68 -1.77 -8.15
N TYR A 35 0.62 -0.85 -7.17
CA TYR A 35 1.54 -0.78 -6.04
C TYR A 35 0.79 -0.59 -4.73
N ALA A 36 1.36 -1.13 -3.65
CA ALA A 36 0.92 -0.91 -2.29
C ALA A 36 2.09 -0.49 -1.40
N TYR A 37 1.81 0.20 -0.29
CA TYR A 37 2.84 0.49 0.71
C TYR A 37 2.26 0.38 2.13
N PHE A 38 3.13 0.03 3.08
CA PHE A 38 2.79 0.08 4.49
C PHE A 38 3.43 1.28 5.16
N ASP A 39 2.60 2.09 5.82
CA ASP A 39 3.12 3.11 6.73
C ASP A 39 3.87 2.44 7.91
N ARG A 40 5.08 2.94 8.17
CA ARG A 40 6.01 2.36 9.15
C ARG A 40 5.47 2.38 10.58
N LYS A 41 4.51 3.25 10.92
CA LYS A 41 4.09 3.48 12.30
C LYS A 41 2.91 2.65 12.76
N SER A 42 2.31 1.82 11.90
CA SER A 42 0.95 1.35 12.16
C SER A 42 0.81 -0.18 12.25
N LEU A 43 1.27 -0.97 11.27
CA LEU A 43 0.92 -2.41 11.25
C LEU A 43 1.75 -3.30 12.19
N ARG A 44 1.06 -4.20 12.91
CA ARG A 44 1.66 -5.32 13.64
C ARG A 44 2.25 -6.34 12.65
N SER A 45 3.32 -7.02 13.05
CA SER A 45 4.02 -8.02 12.22
C SER A 45 3.13 -9.12 11.59
N PRO A 46 2.17 -9.75 12.31
CA PRO A 46 1.34 -10.80 11.71
C PRO A 46 0.41 -10.26 10.62
N ASP A 47 -0.23 -9.10 10.85
CA ASP A 47 -1.11 -8.46 9.86
C ASP A 47 -0.34 -8.06 8.61
N LYS A 48 0.87 -7.51 8.80
CA LYS A 48 1.79 -7.20 7.70
C LYS A 48 2.08 -8.41 6.82
N LYS A 49 2.33 -9.57 7.44
CA LYS A 49 2.61 -10.81 6.70
C LYS A 49 1.37 -11.33 5.96
N LYS A 50 0.19 -11.29 6.59
CA LYS A 50 -1.09 -11.66 5.96
C LYS A 50 -1.34 -10.80 4.73
N ILE A 51 -1.28 -9.49 4.88
CA ILE A 51 -1.59 -8.54 3.79
C ILE A 51 -0.53 -8.63 2.70
N ALA A 52 0.76 -8.72 3.03
CA ALA A 52 1.82 -8.90 2.03
C ALA A 52 1.62 -10.16 1.19
N GLN A 53 1.16 -11.26 1.81
CA GLN A 53 0.87 -12.49 1.08
C GLN A 53 -0.30 -12.33 0.12
N VAL A 54 -1.36 -11.64 0.53
CA VAL A 54 -2.52 -11.34 -0.33
C VAL A 54 -2.11 -10.44 -1.49
N LEU A 55 -1.36 -9.38 -1.23
CA LEU A 55 -0.88 -8.47 -2.28
C LEU A 55 -0.03 -9.22 -3.32
N ALA A 56 0.86 -10.11 -2.88
CA ALA A 56 1.66 -10.93 -3.77
C ALA A 56 0.81 -11.89 -4.62
N ASP A 57 -0.24 -12.50 -4.06
CA ASP A 57 -1.19 -13.35 -4.78
C ASP A 57 -1.99 -12.58 -5.84
N LEU A 58 -2.28 -11.30 -5.56
CA LEU A 58 -2.96 -10.39 -6.49
C LEU A 58 -2.00 -9.74 -7.50
N GLY A 59 -0.70 -10.02 -7.44
CA GLY A 59 0.31 -9.42 -8.32
C GLY A 59 0.61 -7.95 -8.04
N ILE A 60 0.26 -7.46 -6.85
CA ILE A 60 0.48 -6.06 -6.43
C ILE A 60 1.83 -5.95 -5.73
N GLU A 61 2.70 -5.10 -6.24
CA GLU A 61 4.04 -4.92 -5.70
C GLU A 61 4.01 -4.08 -4.41
N LEU A 62 4.59 -4.62 -3.34
CA LEU A 62 4.72 -3.91 -2.07
C LEU A 62 6.01 -3.07 -2.06
N LEU A 63 5.86 -1.76 -2.15
CA LEU A 63 6.97 -0.80 -2.14
C LEU A 63 7.33 -0.35 -0.71
N ARG A 64 8.62 -0.13 -0.48
CA ARG A 64 9.09 0.62 0.69
C ARG A 64 9.06 2.12 0.43
N GLU A 65 8.92 2.91 1.49
CA GLU A 65 8.97 4.38 1.43
C GLU A 65 10.19 4.91 0.65
N LYS A 66 11.37 4.30 0.83
CA LYS A 66 12.58 4.67 0.08
C LYS A 66 12.44 4.41 -1.42
N GLU A 67 11.75 3.35 -1.82
CA GLU A 67 11.49 3.03 -3.22
C GLU A 67 10.47 3.99 -3.81
N ILE A 68 9.43 4.35 -3.06
CA ILE A 68 8.44 5.35 -3.49
C ILE A 68 9.11 6.69 -3.78
N ASN A 69 9.94 7.19 -2.85
CA ASN A 69 10.65 8.46 -3.04
C ASN A 69 11.63 8.42 -4.23
N GLY A 70 12.24 7.27 -4.51
CA GLY A 70 13.15 7.10 -5.65
C GLY A 70 12.44 6.97 -6.99
N ARG A 71 11.27 6.31 -7.02
CA ARG A 71 10.53 5.94 -8.23
C ARG A 71 9.48 6.99 -8.60
N PHE A 72 8.97 7.72 -7.62
CA PHE A 72 7.97 8.78 -7.76
C PHE A 72 8.41 10.06 -7.02
N PRO A 73 9.54 10.67 -7.41
CA PRO A 73 9.99 11.91 -6.79
C PRO A 73 8.89 12.97 -6.88
N GLY A 74 8.72 13.75 -5.80
CA GLY A 74 7.83 14.91 -5.81
C GLY A 74 8.27 15.95 -6.87
N PRO A 75 7.40 16.91 -7.23
CA PRO A 75 7.80 17.98 -8.12
C PRO A 75 9.04 18.67 -7.52
N SER A 76 10.11 18.72 -8.30
CA SER A 76 11.28 19.50 -7.95
C SER A 76 10.86 20.97 -8.04
N GLU A 77 10.58 21.60 -6.90
CA GLU A 77 10.41 23.05 -6.86
C GLU A 77 11.66 23.69 -7.45
N SER A 78 11.50 24.29 -8.64
CA SER A 78 12.52 25.05 -9.36
C SER A 78 12.39 26.53 -9.01
#